data_AF-A0A7J0C8J3-F1
#
_entry.id   AF-A0A7J0C8J3-F1
#
_cell.length_a   1.000
_cell.length_b   1.000
_cell.length_c   1.000
_cell.angle_alpha   90.00
_cell.angle_beta   90.00
_cell.angle_gamma   90.00
#
_symmetry.space_group_name_H-M   'P 1'
#
loop_
_entity.id
_entity.type
_entity.pdbx_description
1 polymer ?
#
loop_
_entity_poly.entity_id
_entity_poly.type
_entity_poly.pdbx_seq_one_letter_code
_entity_poly.pdbx_strand_id
1 'polypeptide(L)' 'MDEPRIKVYGSADEVTIAANAAGLRDLAERLLGLADPELRNGYHEHLDAGVNLEQGSISLILERDDKVS' A
#
# COMPACT_ATOMS: atom_id res chain seq x y z
N MET A 1 3.72 -19.63 6.38
CA MET A 1 2.83 -18.47 6.55
C MET A 1 1.88 -18.44 5.37
N ASP A 2 0.67 -17.92 5.56
CA ASP A 2 -0.25 -17.67 4.44
C ASP A 2 0.35 -16.64 3.48
N GLU A 3 0.08 -16.80 2.19
CA GLU A 3 0.44 -15.82 1.17
C GLU A 3 -0.25 -14.47 1.44
N PRO A 4 0.45 -13.33 1.32
CA PRO A 4 -0.15 -12.00 1.41
C PRO A 4 -1.28 -11.82 0.39
N ARG A 5 -2.44 -11.35 0.85
CA ARG A 5 -3.58 -11.04 -0.01
C ARG A 5 -4.12 -9.68 0.38
N ILE A 6 -4.11 -8.75 -0.56
CA ILE A 6 -4.45 -7.33 -0.34
C ILE A 6 -5.43 -6.90 -1.44
N LYS A 7 -6.59 -6.40 -1.05
CA LYS A 7 -7.59 -5.85 -1.96
C LYS A 7 -7.86 -4.40 -1.64
N VAL A 8 -7.84 -3.55 -2.66
CA VAL A 8 -8.13 -2.12 -2.54
C VAL A 8 -9.38 -1.79 -3.34
N TYR A 9 -10.38 -1.23 -2.68
CA TYR A 9 -11.64 -0.82 -3.29
C TYR A 9 -12.17 0.42 -2.57
N GLY A 10 -13.05 1.18 -3.21
CA GLY A 10 -13.52 2.43 -2.62
C GLY A 10 -14.83 2.92 -3.23
N SER A 11 -15.36 3.95 -2.58
CA SER A 11 -16.46 4.80 -3.04
C SER A 11 -15.90 6.15 -3.50
N ALA A 12 -16.78 7.15 -3.64
CA ALA A 12 -16.37 8.51 -4.01
C ALA A 12 -15.56 9.21 -2.91
N ASP A 13 -15.72 8.80 -1.65
CA ASP A 13 -15.24 9.49 -0.45
C ASP A 13 -14.40 8.61 0.48
N GLU A 14 -14.41 7.28 0.29
CA GLU A 14 -13.68 6.35 1.12
C GLU A 14 -12.91 5.33 0.30
N VAL A 15 -11.74 4.93 0.80
CA VAL A 15 -10.94 3.82 0.27
C VAL A 15 -10.76 2.80 1.38
N THR A 16 -11.07 1.55 1.07
CA THR A 16 -10.84 0.39 1.94
C THR A 16 -9.66 -0.42 1.42
N ILE A 17 -8.67 -0.63 2.28
CA ILE A 17 -7.60 -1.61 2.09
C ILE A 17 -7.95 -2.83 2.97
N ALA A 18 -8.46 -3.89 2.35
CA ALA A 18 -8.78 -5.14 3.03
C ALA A 18 -7.70 -6.18 2.75
N ALA A 19 -7.11 -6.77 3.79
CA ALA A 19 -6.06 -7.77 3.62
C ALA A 19 -6.15 -8.87 4.67
N ASN A 20 -5.60 -10.04 4.36
CA ASN A 20 -5.36 -11.06 5.39
C ASN A 20 -4.21 -10.62 6.32
N ALA A 21 -4.00 -11.36 7.40
CA ALA A 21 -2.97 -11.00 8.39
C ALA A 21 -1.56 -10.93 7.80
N ALA A 22 -1.24 -11.71 6.75
CA ALA A 22 0.04 -11.63 6.05
C ALA A 22 0.14 -10.35 5.21
N GLY A 23 -0.90 -9.99 4.45
CA GLY A 23 -0.95 -8.77 3.65
C GLY A 23 -0.94 -7.49 4.49
N LEU A 24 -1.59 -7.49 5.66
CA LEU A 24 -1.50 -6.35 6.58
C LEU A 24 -0.08 -6.15 7.13
N ARG A 25 0.67 -7.24 7.35
CA ARG A 25 2.09 -7.14 7.76
C ARG A 25 2.96 -6.65 6.62
N ASP A 26 2.78 -7.18 5.41
CA ASP A 26 3.49 -6.72 4.22
C ASP A 26 3.32 -5.21 3.99
N LEU A 27 2.07 -4.72 4.04
CA LEU A 27 1.80 -3.28 3.95
C LEU A 27 2.48 -2.47 5.06
N ALA A 28 2.45 -2.96 6.30
CA ALA A 28 3.10 -2.28 7.42
C ALA A 28 4.62 -2.20 7.22
N GLU A 29 5.26 -3.26 6.72
CA GLU A 29 6.70 -3.28 6.42
C GLU A 29 7.07 -2.27 5.32
N ARG A 30 6.25 -2.16 4.27
CA ARG A 30 6.44 -1.16 3.22
C ARG A 30 6.31 0.27 3.74
N LEU A 31 5.30 0.53 4.57
CA LEU A 31 5.12 1.83 5.23
C LEU A 31 6.29 2.16 6.16
N LEU A 32 6.83 1.18 6.88
CA LEU A 32 8.04 1.36 7.69
C LEU A 32 9.26 1.69 6.83
N GLY A 33 9.42 1.04 5.68
CA GLY A 33 10.47 1.37 4.71
C GLY A 33 10.35 2.79 4.17
N LEU A 34 9.13 3.24 3.86
CA LEU A 34 8.87 4.63 3.45
C LEU A 34 9.21 5.64 4.55
N ALA A 35 9.06 5.26 5.82
CA ALA A 35 9.36 6.08 6.97
C ALA A 35 10.86 6.12 7.36
N ASP A 36 11.73 5.36 6.67
CA ASP A 36 13.17 5.34 6.95
C ASP A 36 13.78 6.75 6.79
N PRO A 37 14.44 7.33 7.81
CA PRO A 37 14.99 8.68 7.74
C PRO A 37 15.99 8.91 6.60
N GLU A 38 16.65 7.86 6.10
CA GLU A 38 17.60 7.95 4.99
C GLU A 38 16.91 7.91 3.61
N LEU A 39 15.62 7.55 3.54
CA LEU A 39 14.87 7.54 2.30
C LEU A 39 14.55 8.97 1.83
N ARG A 40 14.76 9.23 0.54
CA ARG A 40 14.50 10.54 -0.06
C ARG A 40 13.00 10.87 -0.05
N ASN A 41 12.69 12.15 0.19
CA ASN A 41 11.35 12.70 -0.03
C ASN A 41 10.89 12.49 -1.48
N GLY A 42 9.58 12.25 -1.68
CA GLY A 42 8.95 12.00 -2.98
C GLY A 42 9.18 10.59 -3.54
N TYR A 43 9.68 9.66 -2.72
CA TYR A 43 9.72 8.26 -3.09
C TYR A 43 8.33 7.64 -2.94
N HIS A 44 7.88 6.90 -3.94
CA HIS A 44 6.61 6.20 -3.91
C HIS A 44 6.70 4.81 -4.52
N GLU A 45 5.78 3.96 -4.11
CA GLU A 45 5.59 2.61 -4.59
C GLU A 45 4.20 2.48 -5.20
N HIS A 46 4.14 1.89 -6.39
CA HIS A 46 2.89 1.58 -7.07
C HIS A 46 2.53 0.12 -6.81
N LEU A 47 1.28 -0.08 -6.39
CA LEU A 47 0.68 -1.39 -6.16
C LEU A 47 -0.46 -1.58 -7.14
N ASP A 48 -0.29 -2.53 -8.06
CA ASP A 48 -1.24 -2.78 -9.13
C ASP A 48 -1.94 -4.15 -8.99
N ALA A 49 -3.18 -4.19 -9.48
CA ALA A 49 -4.00 -5.39 -9.51
C ALA A 49 -3.34 -6.51 -10.34
N GLY A 50 -3.31 -7.72 -9.77
CA GLY A 50 -2.70 -8.89 -10.40
C GLY A 50 -1.19 -8.98 -10.25
N VAL A 51 -0.53 -8.00 -9.61
CA VAL A 51 0.90 -8.03 -9.31
C VAL A 51 1.13 -8.08 -7.80
N ASN A 52 0.68 -7.03 -7.10
CA ASN A 52 0.80 -6.92 -5.66
C ASN A 52 -0.56 -6.91 -4.96
N LEU A 53 -1.61 -6.58 -5.70
CA LEU A 53 -2.98 -6.55 -5.21
C LEU A 53 -3.81 -7.64 -5.86
N GLU A 54 -4.86 -8.06 -5.16
CA GLU A 54 -5.88 -8.96 -5.70
C GLU A 54 -6.50 -8.38 -6.96
N GLN A 55 -6.86 -9.26 -7.89
CA GLN A 55 -7.50 -8.85 -9.15
C GLN A 55 -8.77 -8.03 -8.90
N GLY A 56 -8.97 -6.99 -9.71
CA GLY A 56 -10.07 -6.04 -9.56
C GLY A 56 -9.89 -5.01 -8.44
N SER A 57 -8.69 -4.92 -7.85
CA SER A 57 -8.33 -3.79 -6.99
C SER A 57 -8.15 -2.51 -7.80
N ILE A 58 -8.45 -1.38 -7.18
CA ILE A 58 -7.98 -0.07 -7.66
C ILE A 58 -6.48 0.04 -7.35
N SER A 59 -5.69 0.69 -8.20
CA SER A 59 -4.27 0.93 -7.91
C SER A 59 -4.10 1.72 -6.61
N LEU A 60 -3.08 1.35 -5.84
CA LEU A 60 -2.71 2.02 -4.59
C LEU A 60 -1.30 2.58 -4.74
N ILE A 61 -1.12 3.83 -4.32
CA ILE A 61 0.20 4.47 -4.23
C ILE A 61 0.51 4.67 -2.75
N LEU A 62 1.67 4.19 -2.32
CA LEU A 62 2.25 4.52 -1.02
C LEU A 62 3.40 5.48 -1.26
N GLU A 63 3.38 6.65 -0.64
CA GLU A 63 4.36 7.71 -0.89
C GLU A 63 4.90 8.27 0.42
N ARG A 64 6.21 8.52 0.46
CA ARG A 64 6.80 9.46 1.40
C ARG A 64 6.75 10.85 0.79
N ASP A 65 5.92 11.71 1.36
CA ASP A 65 5.92 13.13 1.06
C ASP A 65 5.92 13.96 2.35
N ASP A 66 7.07 14.58 2.64
CA ASP A 66 7.29 15.45 3.80
C ASP A 66 6.51 16.79 3.68
N LYS A 67 5.76 17.00 2.59
CA LYS A 67 4.94 18.19 2.31
C LYS A 67 3.44 17.92 2.22
N VAL A 68 2.97 16.71 2.56
CA VAL A 68 1.52 16.41 2.57
C VAL A 68 0.78 17.48 3.38
N SER A 69 -0.17 18.14 2.70
CA SER A 69 -0.96 19.26 3.22
C SER A 69 -2.31 18.81 3.76
#